data_AF-A0A357CYS5-F1
#
_entry.id   AF-A0A357CYS5-F1
#
_cell.length_a   1.000
_cell.length_b   1.000
_cell.length_c   1.000
_cell.angle_alpha   90.00
_cell.angle_beta   90.00
_cell.angle_gamma   90.00
#
_symmetry.space_group_name_H-M   'P 1'
#
loop_
_entity.id
_entity.type
_entity.pdbx_description
1 polymer ?
#
loop_
_entity_poly.entity_id
_entity_poly.type
_entity_poly.pdbx_seq_one_letter_code
_entity_poly.pdbx_strand_id
1 'polypeptide(L)'
;MRLLCQFQAHRFGVELDPISGRIAQQPYQKNNIAVQGYEKTNLPEIFFDLAIGNVPFGDFSVADKRYDKNKFKIHDYFFAKTLDKVRPGGVIAFITSKGTLDKQNPAIRKYIAQRAELLGAIRLPDNTFKANAGTEVTSDIIFFQKRDRIIDIEPDWVHLSKDENGIAMNSYFTQNPDMILGDMVIESTAYCFDSTCKTDKTASLVKCEIEEGLCALITN
;
A
#
# COMPACT_ATOMS: atom_id res chain seq x y z
N MET A 1 -22.31 0.71 29.85
CA MET A 1 -22.96 1.13 28.59
C MET A 1 -21.98 0.88 27.45
N ARG A 2 -22.05 -0.28 26.77
CA ARG A 2 -21.21 -0.60 25.60
C ARG A 2 -21.93 -0.03 24.38
N LEU A 3 -21.44 1.09 23.85
CA LEU A 3 -21.90 1.60 22.56
C LEU A 3 -21.30 0.67 21.48
N LEU A 4 -21.96 -0.46 21.20
CA LEU A 4 -21.68 -1.25 20.00
C LEU A 4 -22.31 -0.50 18.82
N CYS A 5 -21.62 0.52 18.33
CA CYS A 5 -21.96 1.15 17.07
C CYS A 5 -21.64 0.14 15.96
N GLN A 6 -22.60 -0.71 15.60
CA GLN A 6 -22.49 -1.56 14.41
C GLN A 6 -22.56 -0.65 13.18
N PHE A 7 -21.41 -0.18 12.70
CA PHE A 7 -21.33 0.47 11.41
C PHE A 7 -21.76 -0.52 10.32
N GLN A 8 -22.88 -0.25 9.66
CA GLN A 8 -23.25 -0.97 8.44
C GLN A 8 -22.34 -0.50 7.31
N ALA A 9 -21.30 -1.27 7.03
CA ALA A 9 -20.42 -1.06 5.87
C ALA A 9 -20.86 -1.99 4.73
N HIS A 10 -21.09 -1.42 3.55
CA HIS A 10 -21.28 -2.23 2.33
C HIS A 10 -19.90 -2.61 1.78
N ARG A 11 -19.58 -3.91 1.80
CA ARG A 11 -18.24 -4.40 1.47
C ARG A 11 -18.24 -5.15 0.14
N PHE A 12 -17.24 -4.86 -0.68
CA PHE A 12 -16.94 -5.60 -1.89
C PHE A 12 -15.53 -6.19 -1.77
N GLY A 13 -15.36 -7.41 -2.23
CA GLY A 13 -14.07 -8.10 -2.25
C GLY A 13 -13.73 -8.56 -3.66
N VAL A 14 -12.44 -8.62 -3.97
CA VAL A 14 -11.92 -9.25 -5.19
C VAL A 14 -10.81 -10.18 -4.77
N GLU A 15 -10.92 -11.45 -5.13
CA GLU A 15 -9.94 -12.48 -4.83
C GLU A 15 -9.72 -13.34 -6.08
N LEU A 16 -8.46 -13.55 -6.45
CA LEU A 16 -8.12 -14.34 -7.64
C LEU A 16 -8.21 -15.84 -7.34
N ASP A 17 -7.78 -16.27 -6.16
CA ASP A 17 -7.73 -17.68 -5.79
C ASP A 17 -9.14 -18.23 -5.48
N PRO A 18 -9.62 -19.27 -6.18
CA PRO A 18 -10.97 -19.76 -5.99
C PRO A 18 -11.24 -20.38 -4.63
N ILE A 19 -10.23 -20.93 -3.96
CA ILE A 19 -10.39 -21.54 -2.64
C ILE A 19 -10.55 -20.43 -1.59
N SER A 20 -9.59 -19.51 -1.56
CA SER A 20 -9.56 -18.36 -0.66
C SER A 20 -10.78 -17.46 -0.86
N GLY A 21 -11.17 -17.21 -2.13
CA GLY A 21 -12.36 -16.43 -2.47
C GLY A 21 -13.66 -17.05 -1.96
N ARG A 22 -13.81 -18.39 -2.09
CA ARG A 22 -14.98 -19.11 -1.54
C ARG A 22 -15.00 -19.15 -0.03
N ILE A 23 -13.83 -19.25 0.62
CA ILE A 23 -13.70 -19.15 2.07
C ILE A 23 -14.14 -17.74 2.52
N ALA A 24 -13.67 -16.69 1.85
CA ALA A 24 -14.01 -15.30 2.18
C ALA A 24 -15.51 -15.00 2.05
N GLN A 25 -16.24 -15.74 1.20
CA GLN A 25 -17.69 -15.63 1.07
C GLN A 25 -18.46 -16.16 2.30
N GLN A 26 -17.89 -17.10 3.06
CA GLN A 26 -18.55 -17.73 4.22
C GLN A 26 -18.80 -16.81 5.41
N PRO A 27 -17.78 -16.09 5.95
CA PRO A 27 -18.00 -15.19 7.10
C PRO A 27 -18.81 -13.95 6.73
N TYR A 28 -18.94 -13.67 5.43
CA TYR A 28 -19.54 -12.45 4.91
C TYR A 28 -20.63 -12.73 3.87
N GLN A 29 -21.64 -13.51 4.24
CA GLN A 29 -22.72 -13.93 3.32
C GLN A 29 -23.52 -12.78 2.70
N LYS A 30 -23.41 -11.55 3.23
CA LYS A 30 -24.01 -10.33 2.68
C LYS A 30 -23.06 -9.47 1.83
N ASN A 31 -21.76 -9.82 1.75
CA ASN A 31 -20.78 -9.07 0.98
C ASN A 31 -20.68 -9.62 -0.45
N ASN A 32 -20.37 -8.75 -1.39
CA ASN A 32 -20.22 -9.12 -2.78
C ASN A 32 -18.74 -9.40 -3.08
N ILE A 33 -18.34 -10.67 -3.10
CA ILE A 33 -16.95 -11.10 -3.36
C ILE A 33 -16.85 -11.70 -4.76
N ALA A 34 -16.09 -11.03 -5.62
CA ALA A 34 -15.77 -11.48 -6.97
C ALA A 34 -14.55 -12.40 -6.93
N VAL A 35 -14.75 -13.67 -7.31
CA VAL A 35 -13.68 -14.67 -7.40
C VAL A 35 -13.08 -14.65 -8.80
N GLN A 36 -12.24 -13.65 -9.05
CA GLN A 36 -11.60 -13.39 -10.34
C GLN A 36 -10.47 -12.36 -10.20
N GLY A 37 -9.60 -12.29 -11.20
CA GLY A 37 -8.53 -11.31 -11.26
C GLY A 37 -9.05 -9.86 -11.25
N TYR A 38 -8.38 -9.00 -10.49
CA TYR A 38 -8.73 -7.58 -10.36
C TYR A 38 -8.75 -6.87 -11.71
N GLU A 39 -7.93 -7.32 -12.67
CA GLU A 39 -7.89 -6.83 -14.04
C GLU A 39 -9.19 -7.08 -14.82
N LYS A 40 -9.91 -8.15 -14.50
CA LYS A 40 -11.17 -8.52 -15.15
C LYS A 40 -12.40 -8.04 -14.39
N THR A 41 -12.24 -7.54 -13.16
CA THR A 41 -13.38 -7.18 -12.31
C THR A 41 -13.96 -5.83 -12.72
N ASN A 42 -15.24 -5.86 -13.10
CA ASN A 42 -16.01 -4.68 -13.40
C ASN A 42 -16.56 -4.06 -12.11
N LEU A 43 -15.78 -3.17 -11.51
CA LEU A 43 -16.20 -2.39 -10.35
C LEU A 43 -16.72 -1.00 -10.78
N PRO A 44 -17.73 -0.46 -10.07
CA PRO A 44 -18.20 0.90 -10.34
C PRO A 44 -17.08 1.93 -10.15
N GLU A 45 -17.08 2.95 -11.00
CA GLU A 45 -16.17 4.09 -10.91
C GLU A 45 -16.64 5.05 -9.81
N ILE A 46 -15.70 5.69 -9.10
CA ILE A 46 -16.00 6.78 -8.15
C ILE A 46 -17.11 6.38 -7.15
N PHE A 47 -16.99 5.19 -6.57
CA PHE A 47 -18.05 4.58 -5.76
C PHE A 47 -17.62 4.29 -4.33
N PHE A 48 -16.38 3.86 -4.13
CA PHE A 48 -15.92 3.40 -2.82
C PHE A 48 -15.43 4.55 -1.95
N ASP A 49 -15.82 4.53 -0.67
CA ASP A 49 -15.32 5.44 0.36
C ASP A 49 -13.91 5.06 0.84
N LEU A 50 -13.63 3.76 0.84
CA LEU A 50 -12.41 3.16 1.37
C LEU A 50 -12.03 1.94 0.52
N ALA A 51 -10.75 1.85 0.16
CA ALA A 51 -10.16 0.66 -0.44
C ALA A 51 -8.99 0.17 0.43
N ILE A 52 -9.05 -1.07 0.88
CA ILE A 52 -8.00 -1.73 1.64
C ILE A 52 -7.56 -2.96 0.85
N GLY A 53 -6.25 -3.19 0.75
CA GLY A 53 -5.73 -4.35 0.02
C GLY A 53 -4.27 -4.63 0.32
N ASN A 54 -3.90 -5.91 0.20
CA ASN A 54 -2.51 -6.33 0.13
C ASN A 54 -2.17 -6.53 -1.35
N VAL A 55 -1.34 -5.64 -1.89
CA VAL A 55 -0.99 -5.62 -3.31
C VAL A 55 -0.01 -6.75 -3.59
N PRO A 56 -0.22 -7.58 -4.64
CA PRO A 56 0.67 -8.69 -4.94
C PRO A 56 2.13 -8.26 -5.05
N PHE A 57 3.03 -9.00 -4.40
CA PHE A 57 4.47 -8.83 -4.51
C PHE A 57 4.97 -9.43 -5.82
N GLY A 58 5.43 -8.61 -6.76
CA GLY A 58 6.02 -9.13 -8.00
C GLY A 58 6.35 -8.09 -9.05
N ASP A 59 7.30 -8.42 -9.92
CA ASP A 59 7.75 -7.52 -11.00
C ASP A 59 7.13 -7.88 -12.37
N PHE A 60 5.82 -8.10 -12.39
CA PHE A 60 5.06 -8.41 -13.61
C PHE A 60 3.99 -7.36 -13.89
N SER A 61 3.42 -7.39 -15.10
CA SER A 61 2.32 -6.53 -15.53
C SER A 61 1.09 -7.38 -15.88
N VAL A 62 -0.09 -6.78 -15.76
CA VAL A 62 -1.36 -7.40 -16.15
C VAL A 62 -1.93 -6.66 -17.36
N ALA A 63 -2.64 -7.38 -18.22
CA ALA A 63 -3.29 -6.81 -19.39
C ALA A 63 -4.64 -6.21 -19.00
N ASP A 64 -4.77 -4.89 -19.09
CA ASP A 64 -6.01 -4.15 -18.90
C ASP A 64 -6.00 -2.95 -19.85
N LYS A 65 -6.83 -3.02 -20.89
CA LYS A 65 -6.84 -2.06 -22.02
C LYS A 65 -6.90 -0.60 -21.59
N ARG A 66 -7.51 -0.30 -20.44
CA ARG A 66 -7.60 1.08 -19.92
C ARG A 66 -6.26 1.62 -19.42
N TYR A 67 -5.38 0.75 -18.92
CA TYR A 67 -4.11 1.10 -18.28
C TYR A 67 -2.88 0.64 -19.06
N ASP A 68 -3.05 -0.17 -20.12
CA ASP A 68 -1.96 -0.69 -20.97
C ASP A 68 -1.02 0.41 -21.50
N LYS A 69 -1.54 1.63 -21.74
CA LYS A 69 -0.75 2.78 -22.21
C LYS A 69 0.38 3.16 -21.25
N ASN A 70 0.19 2.94 -19.96
CA ASN A 70 1.14 3.30 -18.92
C ASN A 70 2.18 2.21 -18.63
N LYS A 71 1.95 0.97 -19.11
CA LYS A 71 2.82 -0.19 -18.88
C LYS A 71 3.17 -0.39 -17.40
N PHE A 72 2.17 -0.22 -16.53
CA PHE A 72 2.34 -0.33 -15.09
C PHE A 72 2.78 -1.75 -14.69
N LYS A 73 3.68 -1.83 -13.70
CA LYS A 73 3.90 -3.05 -12.92
C LYS A 73 2.69 -3.31 -12.03
N ILE A 74 2.54 -4.52 -11.52
CA ILE A 74 1.36 -4.93 -10.74
C ILE A 74 1.09 -3.97 -9.57
N HIS A 75 2.14 -3.53 -8.88
CA HIS A 75 2.04 -2.56 -7.80
C HIS A 75 1.42 -1.23 -8.25
N ASP A 76 2.01 -0.64 -9.29
CA ASP A 76 1.59 0.64 -9.86
C ASP A 76 0.16 0.55 -10.43
N TYR A 77 -0.17 -0.59 -11.04
CA TYR A 77 -1.49 -0.88 -11.61
C TYR A 77 -2.58 -0.90 -10.53
N PHE A 78 -2.32 -1.54 -9.39
CA PHE A 78 -3.28 -1.59 -8.28
C PHE A 78 -3.61 -0.20 -7.77
N PHE A 79 -2.61 0.68 -7.58
CA PHE A 79 -2.87 2.08 -7.22
C PHE A 79 -3.65 2.82 -8.29
N ALA A 80 -3.20 2.73 -9.55
CA ALA A 80 -3.84 3.45 -10.65
C ALA A 80 -5.31 3.06 -10.83
N LYS A 81 -5.61 1.76 -10.82
CA LYS A 81 -6.98 1.27 -10.96
C LYS A 81 -7.83 1.59 -9.74
N THR A 82 -7.30 1.46 -8.53
CA THR A 82 -8.07 1.73 -7.31
C THR A 82 -8.41 3.21 -7.17
N LEU A 83 -7.51 4.11 -7.56
CA LEU A 83 -7.78 5.55 -7.60
C LEU A 83 -8.98 5.87 -8.50
N ASP A 84 -9.21 5.13 -9.58
CA ASP A 84 -10.39 5.33 -10.44
C ASP A 84 -11.69 4.83 -9.77
N LYS A 85 -11.60 3.84 -8.89
CA LYS A 85 -12.77 3.25 -8.18
C LYS A 85 -13.18 4.03 -6.93
N VAL A 86 -12.24 4.63 -6.22
CA VAL A 86 -12.51 5.40 -5.00
C VAL A 86 -13.12 6.76 -5.35
N ARG A 87 -14.02 7.29 -4.53
CA ARG A 87 -14.60 8.64 -4.72
C ARG A 87 -13.66 9.74 -4.22
N PRO A 88 -13.75 11.00 -4.70
CA PRO A 88 -13.08 12.13 -4.07
C PRO A 88 -13.25 12.16 -2.55
N GLY A 89 -12.16 12.43 -1.82
CA GLY A 89 -12.10 12.37 -0.36
C GLY A 89 -12.07 10.96 0.23
N GLY A 90 -12.29 9.92 -0.59
CA GLY A 90 -12.13 8.53 -0.17
C GLY A 90 -10.67 8.13 -0.01
N VAL A 91 -10.44 7.07 0.77
CA VAL A 91 -9.10 6.67 1.23
C VAL A 91 -8.69 5.33 0.62
N ILE A 92 -7.41 5.20 0.27
CA ILE A 92 -6.76 3.95 -0.11
C ILE A 92 -5.74 3.63 0.98
N ALA A 93 -5.79 2.42 1.53
CA ALA A 93 -4.85 1.90 2.51
C ALA A 93 -4.28 0.57 2.00
N PHE A 94 -3.10 0.63 1.39
CA PHE A 94 -2.49 -0.53 0.73
C PHE A 94 -1.21 -0.98 1.44
N ILE A 95 -1.10 -2.29 1.60
CA ILE A 95 0.15 -2.95 1.92
C ILE A 95 0.83 -3.29 0.60
N THR A 96 2.07 -2.85 0.41
CA THR A 96 2.84 -3.10 -0.81
C THR A 96 4.34 -3.19 -0.49
N SER A 97 5.18 -3.63 -1.41
CA SER A 97 6.63 -3.60 -1.17
C SER A 97 7.14 -2.15 -1.11
N LYS A 98 8.31 -1.95 -0.49
CA LYS A 98 9.02 -0.65 -0.56
C LYS A 98 9.24 -0.15 -1.99
N GLY A 99 9.17 -1.04 -2.97
CA GLY A 99 9.35 -0.74 -4.39
C GLY A 99 8.35 0.23 -4.99
N THR A 100 7.25 0.57 -4.30
CA THR A 100 6.36 1.66 -4.72
C THR A 100 6.96 3.03 -4.37
N LEU A 101 7.33 3.24 -3.11
CA LEU A 101 7.84 4.53 -2.63
C LEU A 101 9.33 4.73 -2.93
N ASP A 102 10.14 3.67 -2.93
CA ASP A 102 11.59 3.74 -3.14
C ASP A 102 12.02 3.55 -4.61
N LYS A 103 11.06 3.42 -5.54
CA LYS A 103 11.36 3.25 -6.98
C LYS A 103 12.28 4.37 -7.48
N GLN A 104 13.35 4.03 -8.20
CA GLN A 104 14.27 5.04 -8.77
C GLN A 104 13.53 5.99 -9.74
N ASN A 105 12.64 5.44 -10.56
CA ASN A 105 11.80 6.25 -11.45
C ASN A 105 10.60 6.85 -10.67
N PRO A 106 10.47 8.19 -10.59
CA PRO A 106 9.38 8.85 -9.87
C PRO A 106 8.04 8.85 -10.61
N ALA A 107 7.95 8.33 -11.84
CA ALA A 107 6.76 8.44 -12.69
C ALA A 107 5.46 7.98 -12.02
N ILE A 108 5.48 6.86 -11.29
CA ILE A 108 4.30 6.40 -10.56
C ILE A 108 3.96 7.30 -9.37
N ARG A 109 4.97 7.80 -8.64
CA ARG A 109 4.75 8.73 -7.53
C ARG A 109 4.17 10.04 -8.02
N LYS A 110 4.66 10.59 -9.13
CA LYS A 110 4.05 11.75 -9.81
C LYS A 110 2.61 11.45 -10.22
N TYR A 111 2.37 10.29 -10.86
CA TYR A 111 1.02 9.89 -11.29
C TYR A 111 0.04 9.85 -10.12
N ILE A 112 0.46 9.31 -8.96
CA ILE A 112 -0.35 9.25 -7.75
C ILE A 112 -0.51 10.64 -7.13
N ALA A 113 0.57 11.42 -6.98
CA ALA A 113 0.54 12.75 -6.36
C ALA A 113 -0.43 13.72 -7.06
N GLN A 114 -0.53 13.63 -8.38
CA GLN A 114 -1.48 14.42 -9.16
C GLN A 114 -2.95 14.07 -8.86
N ARG A 115 -3.23 12.85 -8.37
CA ARG A 115 -4.59 12.29 -8.17
C ARG A 115 -4.97 12.11 -6.71
N ALA A 116 -4.00 12.06 -5.82
CA ALA A 116 -4.18 11.76 -4.42
C ALA A 116 -3.14 12.46 -3.55
N GLU A 117 -3.51 12.64 -2.30
CA GLU A 117 -2.66 13.18 -1.25
C GLU A 117 -2.14 12.03 -0.38
N LEU A 118 -0.83 12.02 -0.13
CA LEU A 118 -0.23 11.08 0.82
C LEU A 118 -0.62 11.53 2.23
N LEU A 119 -1.49 10.77 2.89
CA LEU A 119 -1.81 10.99 4.30
C LEU A 119 -0.65 10.50 5.18
N GLY A 120 -0.02 9.41 4.76
CA GLY A 120 1.24 8.94 5.29
C GLY A 120 1.50 7.49 4.93
N ALA A 121 2.64 6.99 5.37
CA ALA A 121 3.08 5.62 5.17
C ALA A 121 3.80 5.10 6.41
N ILE A 122 3.78 3.79 6.61
CA ILE A 122 4.48 3.08 7.68
C ILE A 122 5.31 1.98 7.03
N ARG A 123 6.62 1.96 7.29
CA ARG A 123 7.54 0.94 6.78
C ARG A 123 7.71 -0.18 7.80
N LEU A 124 7.48 -1.40 7.36
CA LEU A 124 7.52 -2.62 8.16
C LEU A 124 8.83 -3.39 7.93
N PRO A 125 9.33 -4.10 8.96
CA PRO A 125 10.44 -5.03 8.82
C PRO A 125 10.19 -6.10 7.75
N ASP A 126 11.26 -6.56 7.11
CA ASP A 126 11.22 -7.56 6.05
C ASP A 126 10.69 -8.92 6.51
N ASN A 127 10.83 -9.27 7.79
CA ASN A 127 10.33 -10.51 8.36
C ASN A 127 8.84 -10.48 8.75
N THR A 128 8.14 -9.35 8.59
CA THR A 128 6.73 -9.17 9.03
C THR A 128 5.80 -10.22 8.42
N PHE A 129 6.05 -10.60 7.17
CA PHE A 129 5.25 -11.59 6.44
C PHE A 129 5.91 -12.97 6.36
N LYS A 130 7.06 -13.19 7.02
CA LYS A 130 7.81 -14.44 6.94
C LYS A 130 7.03 -15.62 7.51
N ALA A 131 6.41 -15.45 8.68
CA ALA A 131 5.68 -16.52 9.37
C ALA A 131 4.38 -16.93 8.64
N ASN A 132 3.71 -15.99 7.99
CA ASN A 132 2.39 -16.20 7.39
C ASN A 132 2.43 -16.41 5.87
N ALA A 133 3.39 -15.81 5.16
CA ALA A 133 3.47 -15.80 3.71
C ALA A 133 4.83 -16.27 3.16
N GLY A 134 5.79 -16.62 4.03
CA GLY A 134 7.07 -17.20 3.63
C GLY A 134 7.98 -16.27 2.82
N THR A 135 7.76 -14.95 2.89
CA THR A 135 8.54 -13.94 2.14
C THR A 135 9.26 -13.00 3.09
N GLU A 136 10.49 -12.63 2.74
CA GLU A 136 11.29 -11.61 3.42
C GLU A 136 11.35 -10.38 2.51
N VAL A 137 10.42 -9.44 2.71
CA VAL A 137 10.27 -8.25 1.86
C VAL A 137 9.93 -7.06 2.73
N THR A 138 10.79 -6.04 2.72
CA THR A 138 10.46 -4.74 3.31
C THR A 138 9.21 -4.19 2.64
N SER A 139 8.18 -3.92 3.46
CA SER A 139 6.85 -3.59 3.00
C SER A 139 6.36 -2.30 3.63
N ASP A 140 5.59 -1.53 2.90
CA ASP A 140 5.01 -0.27 3.36
C ASP A 140 3.48 -0.42 3.45
N ILE A 141 2.88 0.11 4.51
CA ILE A 141 1.44 0.41 4.59
C ILE A 141 1.29 1.87 4.17
N ILE A 142 0.59 2.13 3.06
CA ILE A 142 0.49 3.47 2.46
C ILE A 142 -0.96 3.94 2.46
N PHE A 143 -1.17 5.16 2.95
CA PHE A 143 -2.46 5.83 3.03
C PHE A 143 -2.51 7.01 2.06
N PHE A 144 -3.44 6.94 1.11
CA PHE A 144 -3.72 8.03 0.18
C PHE A 144 -5.16 8.49 0.29
N GLN A 145 -5.41 9.80 0.23
CA GLN A 145 -6.74 10.35 0.03
C GLN A 145 -6.90 10.84 -1.41
N LYS A 146 -7.97 10.39 -2.09
CA LYS A 146 -8.22 10.79 -3.47
C LYS A 146 -8.63 12.27 -3.54
N ARG A 147 -8.01 13.02 -4.46
CA ARG A 147 -8.36 14.42 -4.76
C ARG A 147 -9.67 14.50 -5.55
N ASP A 148 -10.34 15.64 -5.47
CA ASP A 148 -11.50 15.99 -6.28
C ASP A 148 -11.18 16.16 -7.76
N ARG A 149 -9.97 16.62 -8.07
CA ARG A 149 -9.47 16.82 -9.43
C ARG A 149 -8.00 16.46 -9.55
N ILE A 150 -7.57 16.23 -10.79
CA ILE A 150 -6.16 16.08 -11.12
C ILE A 150 -5.51 17.46 -11.07
N ILE A 151 -4.42 17.58 -10.30
CA ILE A 151 -3.61 18.79 -10.22
C ILE A 151 -2.18 18.44 -10.57
N ASP A 152 -1.48 19.34 -11.26
CA ASP A 152 -0.06 19.14 -11.56
C ASP A 152 0.77 19.65 -10.38
N ILE A 153 1.09 18.73 -9.47
CA ILE A 153 1.91 19.01 -8.29
C ILE A 153 3.00 17.96 -8.15
N GLU A 154 4.10 18.36 -7.51
CA GLU A 154 5.21 17.48 -7.20
C GLU A 154 5.65 17.73 -5.75
N PRO A 155 4.92 17.19 -4.76
CA PRO A 155 5.30 17.30 -3.35
C PRO A 155 6.58 16.51 -3.06
N ASP A 156 7.27 16.86 -1.97
CA ASP A 156 8.59 16.32 -1.64
C ASP A 156 8.67 14.79 -1.67
N TRP A 157 7.63 14.08 -1.19
CA TRP A 157 7.56 12.61 -1.15
C TRP A 157 7.64 11.94 -2.53
N VAL A 158 7.48 12.69 -3.63
CA VAL A 158 7.70 12.16 -4.99
C VAL A 158 9.19 11.83 -5.23
N HIS A 159 10.10 12.40 -4.45
CA HIS A 159 11.53 12.23 -4.62
C HIS A 159 12.13 11.21 -3.65
N LEU A 160 13.35 10.76 -3.99
CA LEU A 160 14.18 10.00 -3.06
C LEU A 160 15.12 10.97 -2.35
N SER A 161 15.46 10.62 -1.12
CA SER A 161 16.47 11.28 -0.30
C SER A 161 17.41 10.22 0.29
N LYS A 162 18.36 10.65 1.11
CA LYS A 162 19.21 9.78 1.90
C LYS A 162 18.99 10.06 3.38
N ASP A 163 19.02 9.01 4.18
CA ASP A 163 19.06 9.16 5.63
C ASP A 163 20.46 9.60 6.12
N GLU A 164 20.63 9.71 7.43
CA GLU A 164 21.89 10.05 8.08
C GLU A 164 23.02 9.04 7.81
N ASN A 165 22.69 7.79 7.51
CA ASN A 165 23.62 6.71 7.18
C ASN A 165 23.92 6.63 5.67
N GLY A 166 23.33 7.51 4.86
CA GLY A 166 23.50 7.56 3.41
C GLY A 166 22.66 6.55 2.62
N ILE A 167 21.72 5.87 3.27
CA ILE A 167 20.79 4.90 2.65
C ILE A 167 19.73 5.66 1.86
N ALA A 168 19.64 5.38 0.56
CA ALA A 168 18.64 6.00 -0.29
C ALA A 168 17.24 5.39 -0.06
N MET A 169 16.25 6.23 0.18
CA MET A 169 14.85 5.84 0.35
C MET A 169 13.92 7.01 -0.01
N ASN A 170 12.60 6.79 0.00
CA ASN A 170 11.64 7.87 -0.21
C ASN A 170 11.84 9.02 0.79
N SER A 171 11.75 10.27 0.32
CA SER A 171 11.95 11.45 1.16
C SER A 171 10.94 11.53 2.32
N TYR A 172 9.73 10.99 2.16
CA TYR A 172 8.75 10.89 3.25
C TYR A 172 9.34 10.17 4.47
N PHE A 173 10.01 9.03 4.28
CA PHE A 173 10.59 8.27 5.40
C PHE A 173 11.82 8.97 5.99
N THR A 174 12.61 9.68 5.18
CA THR A 174 13.72 10.49 5.72
C THR A 174 13.24 11.67 6.56
N GLN A 175 12.04 12.20 6.28
CA GLN A 175 11.42 13.28 7.05
C GLN A 175 10.59 12.77 8.24
N ASN A 176 10.21 11.50 8.23
CA ASN A 176 9.38 10.85 9.25
C ASN A 176 10.05 9.52 9.69
N PRO A 177 11.22 9.56 10.33
CA PRO A 177 11.95 8.34 10.73
C PRO A 177 11.14 7.46 11.69
N ASP A 178 10.28 8.04 12.53
CA ASP A 178 9.38 7.31 13.45
C ASP A 178 8.36 6.42 12.72
N MET A 179 8.18 6.61 11.41
CA MET A 179 7.31 5.78 10.57
C MET A 179 8.03 4.55 10.01
N ILE A 180 9.29 4.33 10.38
CA ILE A 180 10.05 3.13 10.05
C ILE A 180 10.10 2.24 11.30
N LEU A 181 9.38 1.12 11.28
CA LEU A 181 9.27 0.23 12.44
C LEU A 181 10.44 -0.76 12.51
N GLY A 182 11.67 -0.25 12.45
CA GLY A 182 12.90 -1.04 12.46
C GLY A 182 14.10 -0.28 11.92
N ASP A 183 15.22 -0.98 11.75
CA ASP A 183 16.48 -0.41 11.32
C ASP A 183 16.69 -0.59 9.82
N MET A 184 16.92 0.52 9.12
CA MET A 184 17.34 0.46 7.72
C MET A 184 18.80 0.03 7.61
N VAL A 185 19.05 -1.03 6.87
CA VAL A 185 20.39 -1.56 6.60
C VAL A 185 20.56 -1.86 5.12
N ILE A 186 21.80 -1.84 4.62
CA ILE A 186 22.12 -2.28 3.26
C ILE A 186 22.53 -3.75 3.32
N GLU A 187 21.81 -4.62 2.61
CA GLU A 187 22.15 -6.03 2.46
C GLU A 187 22.53 -6.36 1.02
N SER A 188 23.41 -7.36 0.88
CA SER A 188 23.73 -7.94 -0.42
C SER A 188 22.62 -8.91 -0.82
N THR A 189 21.87 -8.57 -1.86
CA THR A 189 20.94 -9.51 -2.52
C THR A 189 21.65 -10.24 -3.67
N ALA A 190 21.00 -11.27 -4.23
CA ALA A 190 21.50 -12.01 -5.38
C ALA A 190 21.72 -11.15 -6.66
N TYR A 191 21.19 -9.92 -6.68
CA TYR A 191 21.26 -9.02 -7.83
C TYR A 191 22.09 -7.75 -7.56
N CYS A 192 22.01 -7.17 -6.35
CA CYS A 192 22.73 -5.95 -5.97
C CYS A 192 22.71 -5.73 -4.45
N PHE A 193 23.40 -4.71 -3.95
CA PHE A 193 23.10 -4.14 -2.64
C PHE A 193 21.70 -3.49 -2.68
N ASP A 194 20.85 -3.87 -1.72
CA ASP A 194 19.54 -3.25 -1.56
C ASP A 194 19.30 -2.89 -0.09
N SER A 195 18.53 -1.84 0.14
CA SER A 195 18.15 -1.44 1.50
C SER A 195 17.02 -2.32 2.03
N THR A 196 17.11 -2.77 3.28
CA THR A 196 16.04 -3.52 3.95
C THR A 196 15.80 -2.97 5.34
N CYS A 197 14.55 -3.02 5.80
CA CYS A 197 14.19 -2.71 7.17
C CYS A 197 14.26 -4.01 7.99
N LYS A 198 15.12 -4.07 9.00
CA LYS A 198 15.21 -5.20 9.93
C LYS A 198 14.48 -4.87 11.22
N THR A 199 13.88 -5.88 11.84
CA THR A 199 13.25 -5.71 13.15
C THR A 199 14.31 -5.29 14.17
N ASP A 200 14.01 -4.26 14.95
CA ASP A 200 14.79 -3.95 16.13
C ASP A 200 14.73 -5.17 17.08
N LYS A 201 15.89 -5.65 17.52
CA LYS A 201 16.01 -6.83 18.39
C LYS A 201 15.24 -6.68 19.72
N THR A 202 14.78 -5.46 20.05
CA THR A 202 14.00 -5.16 21.26
C THR A 202 12.49 -5.08 21.05
N ALA A 203 12.02 -4.94 19.80
CA ALA A 203 10.61 -4.77 19.46
C ALA A 203 9.91 -6.12 19.28
N SER A 204 9.38 -6.66 20.39
CA SER A 204 8.61 -7.92 20.36
C SER A 204 7.15 -7.76 19.88
N LEU A 205 6.70 -6.55 19.51
CA LEU A 205 5.29 -6.29 19.23
C LEU A 205 5.07 -5.32 18.06
N VAL A 206 5.19 -5.82 16.84
CA VAL A 206 4.72 -5.17 15.58
C VAL A 206 3.31 -4.60 15.71
N LYS A 207 2.46 -5.18 16.57
CA LYS A 207 1.10 -4.70 16.81
C LYS A 207 1.04 -3.34 17.52
N CYS A 208 1.88 -3.10 18.54
CA CYS A 208 1.86 -1.84 19.29
C CYS A 208 2.36 -0.70 18.42
N GLU A 209 3.42 -0.96 17.67
CA GLU A 209 4.05 0.01 16.76
C GLU A 209 3.14 0.38 15.58
N ILE A 210 2.39 -0.58 15.03
CA ILE A 210 1.38 -0.28 14.01
C ILE A 210 0.24 0.56 14.60
N GLU A 211 -0.24 0.26 15.82
CA GLU A 211 -1.28 1.07 16.47
C GLU A 211 -0.80 2.49 16.75
N GLU A 212 0.45 2.67 17.19
CA GLU A 212 1.08 3.99 17.40
C GLU A 212 1.28 4.75 16.09
N GLY A 213 1.82 4.10 15.06
CA GLY A 213 1.99 4.69 13.73
C GLY A 213 0.66 5.09 13.10
N LEU A 214 -0.38 4.25 13.22
CA LEU A 214 -1.74 4.60 12.78
C LEU A 214 -2.33 5.75 13.59
N CYS A 215 -2.13 5.80 14.91
CA CYS A 215 -2.61 6.90 15.74
C CYS A 215 -1.98 8.23 15.31
N ALA A 216 -0.66 8.25 15.08
CA ALA A 216 0.05 9.43 14.62
C ALA A 216 -0.43 9.95 13.26
N LEU A 217 -0.92 9.07 12.38
CA LEU A 217 -1.53 9.45 11.10
C LEU A 217 -2.94 10.02 11.22
N ILE A 218 -3.68 9.71 12.30
CA ILE A 218 -5.08 10.12 12.49
C ILE A 218 -5.20 11.41 13.33
N THR A 219 -4.19 11.74 14.14
CA THR A 219 -4.20 12.91 15.03
C THR A 219 -3.66 14.22 14.43
N ASN A 220 -3.20 14.21 13.17
CA ASN A 220 -2.74 15.40 12.44
C ASN A 220 -3.81 15.96 11.50
#